data_AF-A0A2N1VAV3-F1
#
_entry.id   AF-A0A2N1VAV3-F1
#
_cell.length_a   1.000
_cell.length_b   1.000
_cell.length_c   1.000
_cell.angle_alpha   90.00
_cell.angle_beta   90.00
_cell.angle_gamma   90.00
#
_symmetry.space_group_name_H-M   'P 1'
#
loop_
_entity.id
_entity.type
_entity.pdbx_description
1 polymer ?
#
loop_
_entity_poly.entity_id
_entity_poly.type
_entity_poly.pdbx_seq_one_letter_code
_entity_poly.pdbx_strand_id
1 'polypeptide(L)'
;MMKEPDVEINLAKEHGLTDEEYRWICERLGRVPSFTELGIFSVMWSEHCSYKNSIALLKTLPRSGGRLLVNAGEENAGLVDIGEGLAVAFKIESHNHPSAVEPYQGAATGVGGILRDIFTMGARPIACLNSLRFGSLSDPRTRYLFEGVVKGIGDYGNCFG
;
A
#
# COMPACT_ATOMS: atom_id res chain seq x y z
N MET A 1 -3.25 34.07 -9.75
CA MET A 1 -2.72 32.69 -9.84
C MET A 1 -1.35 32.68 -9.19
N MET A 2 -1.08 31.75 -8.26
CA MET A 2 0.29 31.57 -7.76
C MET A 2 1.16 31.02 -8.88
N LYS A 3 2.37 31.56 -9.02
CA LYS A 3 3.36 31.03 -9.96
C LYS A 3 3.86 29.70 -9.41
N GLU A 4 3.85 28.65 -10.22
CA GLU A 4 4.44 27.36 -9.84
C GLU A 4 5.96 27.51 -9.65
N PRO A 5 6.57 26.74 -8.73
CA PRO A 5 8.01 26.76 -8.53
C PRO A 5 8.73 26.17 -9.74
N ASP A 6 9.96 26.62 -9.98
CA ASP A 6 10.82 26.06 -11.00
C ASP A 6 11.24 24.64 -10.58
N VAL A 7 11.02 23.66 -11.46
CA VAL A 7 11.24 22.25 -11.18
C VAL A 7 12.69 21.88 -11.48
N GLU A 8 13.60 22.34 -10.62
CA GLU A 8 15.01 21.99 -10.68
C GLU A 8 15.32 20.70 -9.88
N ILE A 9 16.54 20.18 -10.06
CA ILE A 9 16.97 18.94 -9.41
C ILE A 9 16.87 18.97 -7.87
N ASN A 10 17.08 20.14 -7.25
CA ASN A 10 16.97 20.27 -5.80
C ASN A 10 15.53 20.07 -5.32
N LEU A 11 14.54 20.57 -6.07
CA LEU A 11 13.14 20.35 -5.75
C LEU A 11 12.76 18.87 -5.94
N ALA A 12 13.29 18.22 -6.97
CA ALA A 12 13.09 16.78 -7.15
C ALA A 12 13.65 15.96 -5.96
N LYS A 13 14.81 16.36 -5.41
CA LYS A 13 15.39 15.73 -4.20
C LYS A 13 14.55 15.92 -2.96
N GLU A 14 13.98 17.11 -2.76
CA GLU A 14 13.03 17.36 -1.67
C GLU A 14 11.78 16.48 -1.76
N HIS A 15 11.39 16.12 -2.98
CA HIS A 15 10.33 15.15 -3.26
C HIS A 15 10.77 13.68 -3.15
N GLY A 16 12.01 13.41 -2.74
CA GLY A 16 12.53 12.06 -2.53
C GLY A 16 13.00 11.34 -3.79
N LEU A 17 13.16 12.05 -4.91
CA LEU A 17 13.75 11.52 -6.14
C LEU A 17 15.27 11.63 -6.11
N THR A 18 15.95 10.66 -6.72
CA THR A 18 17.39 10.71 -6.95
C THR A 18 17.76 11.57 -8.17
N ASP A 19 19.05 11.91 -8.29
CA ASP A 19 19.58 12.60 -9.49
C ASP A 19 19.31 11.83 -10.78
N GLU A 20 19.39 10.51 -10.72
CA GLU A 20 19.14 9.62 -11.86
C GLU A 20 17.65 9.56 -12.21
N GLU A 21 16.79 9.40 -11.20
CA GLU A 21 15.33 9.38 -11.41
C GLU A 21 14.82 10.69 -12.01
N TYR A 22 15.35 11.84 -11.59
CA TYR A 22 14.99 13.13 -12.19
C TYR A 22 15.42 13.25 -13.66
N ARG A 23 16.66 12.84 -14.00
CA ARG A 23 17.12 12.84 -15.39
C ARG A 23 16.24 11.94 -16.27
N TRP A 24 15.91 10.76 -15.77
CA TRP A 24 15.01 9.81 -16.41
C TRP A 24 13.61 10.36 -16.67
N ILE A 25 13.07 11.18 -15.76
CA ILE A 25 11.80 11.88 -15.96
C ILE A 25 11.93 12.87 -17.13
N CYS A 26 12.96 13.72 -17.09
CA CYS A 26 13.21 14.71 -18.15
C CYS A 26 13.40 14.06 -19.52
N GLU A 27 14.15 12.95 -19.59
CA GLU A 27 14.36 12.17 -20.80
C GLU A 27 13.06 11.57 -21.33
N ARG A 28 12.22 10.97 -20.47
CA ARG A 28 10.94 10.37 -20.86
C ARG A 28 9.93 11.39 -21.36
N LEU A 29 9.93 12.59 -20.78
CA LEU A 29 9.04 13.68 -21.17
C LEU A 29 9.60 14.50 -22.35
N GLY A 30 10.90 14.44 -22.61
CA GLY A 30 11.60 15.32 -23.55
C GLY A 30 11.69 16.78 -23.08
N ARG A 31 11.36 17.07 -21.81
CA ARG A 31 11.35 18.39 -21.20
C ARG A 31 11.39 18.29 -19.67
N VAL A 32 11.60 19.43 -19.00
CA VAL A 32 11.42 19.54 -17.55
C VAL A 32 9.93 19.29 -17.20
N PRO A 33 9.61 18.46 -16.18
CA PRO A 33 8.24 18.25 -15.73
C PRO A 33 7.66 19.52 -15.10
N SER A 34 6.34 19.69 -15.17
CA SER A 34 5.64 20.69 -14.33
C SER A 34 5.69 20.31 -12.86
N PHE A 35 5.34 21.23 -11.96
CA PHE A 35 5.34 20.94 -10.52
C PHE A 35 4.36 19.80 -10.19
N THR A 36 3.21 19.78 -10.86
CA THR A 36 2.22 18.71 -10.73
C THR A 36 2.75 17.37 -11.23
N GLU A 37 3.42 17.35 -12.39
CA GLU A 37 4.01 16.13 -12.95
C GLU A 37 5.11 15.58 -12.04
N LEU A 38 5.97 16.44 -11.49
CA LEU A 38 6.99 16.05 -10.50
C LEU A 38 6.35 15.37 -9.29
N GLY A 39 5.27 15.96 -8.75
CA GLY A 39 4.51 15.37 -7.65
C GLY A 39 4.01 13.96 -7.97
N ILE A 40 3.44 13.77 -9.16
CA ILE A 40 2.96 12.45 -9.61
C ILE A 40 4.13 11.46 -9.69
N PHE A 41 5.23 11.81 -10.35
CA PHE A 41 6.40 10.94 -10.43
C PHE A 41 6.96 10.58 -9.06
N SER A 42 7.05 11.56 -8.15
CA SER A 42 7.60 11.34 -6.80
C SER A 42 6.83 10.28 -6.00
N VAL A 43 5.50 10.29 -6.09
CA VAL A 43 4.66 9.31 -5.41
C VAL A 43 4.73 7.96 -6.13
N MET A 44 4.55 7.95 -7.46
CA MET A 44 4.49 6.72 -8.25
C MET A 44 5.82 5.94 -8.26
N TRP A 45 6.96 6.62 -8.13
CA TRP A 45 8.30 6.01 -8.09
C TRP A 45 8.85 5.85 -6.67
N SER A 46 8.04 6.13 -5.64
CA SER A 46 8.38 5.78 -4.25
C SER A 46 8.52 4.26 -4.10
N GLU A 47 9.26 3.78 -3.09
CA GLU A 47 9.32 2.34 -2.80
C GLU A 47 7.93 1.76 -2.51
N HIS A 48 7.07 2.54 -1.84
CA HIS A 48 5.72 2.13 -1.48
C HIS A 48 4.85 1.77 -2.70
N CYS A 49 4.98 2.52 -3.80
CA CYS A 49 4.20 2.28 -5.01
C CYS A 49 4.91 1.37 -6.02
N SER A 50 6.23 1.54 -6.19
CA SER A 50 6.98 0.90 -7.28
C SER A 50 7.66 -0.40 -6.92
N TYR A 51 7.84 -0.71 -5.62
CA TYR A 51 8.58 -1.88 -5.16
C TYR A 51 10.01 -1.92 -5.73
N LYS A 52 10.64 -0.77 -6.00
CA LYS A 52 11.90 -0.67 -6.76
C LYS A 52 13.05 -1.49 -6.18
N ASN A 53 13.08 -1.71 -4.86
CA ASN A 53 14.07 -2.58 -4.22
C ASN A 53 13.62 -4.06 -4.13
N SER A 54 12.33 -4.31 -4.00
CA SER A 54 11.78 -5.62 -3.64
C SER A 54 11.31 -6.45 -4.85
N ILE A 55 10.91 -5.81 -5.95
CA ILE A 55 10.29 -6.47 -7.11
C ILE A 55 11.18 -7.55 -7.76
N ALA A 56 12.50 -7.33 -7.77
CA ALA A 56 13.46 -8.29 -8.31
C ALA A 56 13.45 -9.61 -7.54
N LEU A 57 13.35 -9.54 -6.21
CA LEU A 57 13.27 -10.73 -5.35
C LEU A 57 11.89 -11.38 -5.43
N LEU A 58 10.81 -10.59 -5.44
CA LEU A 58 9.44 -11.10 -5.58
C LEU A 58 9.21 -11.83 -6.91
N LYS A 59 10.01 -11.56 -7.94
CA LYS A 59 10.01 -12.30 -9.22
C LYS A 59 10.57 -13.71 -9.15
N THR A 60 11.26 -14.06 -8.07
CA THR A 60 11.79 -15.41 -7.87
C THR A 60 10.79 -16.37 -7.21
N LEU A 61 9.71 -15.86 -6.63
CA LEU A 61 8.68 -16.69 -6.00
C LEU A 61 7.86 -17.45 -7.06
N PRO A 62 7.32 -18.65 -6.74
CA PRO A 62 6.37 -19.34 -7.60
C PRO A 62 5.11 -18.50 -7.85
N ARG A 63 4.68 -18.42 -9.12
CA ARG A 63 3.57 -17.54 -9.56
C ARG A 63 2.44 -18.27 -10.28
N SER A 64 2.57 -19.57 -10.47
CA SER A 64 1.60 -20.41 -11.18
C SER A 64 1.16 -21.56 -10.29
N GLY A 65 -0.07 -22.00 -10.48
CA GLY A 65 -0.66 -23.12 -9.75
C GLY A 65 -2.03 -23.45 -10.34
N GLY A 66 -2.40 -24.74 -10.34
CA GLY A 66 -3.59 -25.22 -11.05
C GLY A 66 -4.93 -24.73 -10.52
N ARG A 67 -4.95 -24.04 -9.38
CA ARG A 67 -6.16 -23.45 -8.78
C ARG A 67 -6.15 -21.92 -8.77
N LEU A 68 -5.12 -21.28 -9.33
CA LEU A 68 -5.10 -19.84 -9.47
C LEU A 68 -6.08 -19.42 -10.57
N LEU A 69 -6.97 -18.49 -10.25
CA LEU A 69 -7.94 -17.93 -11.19
C LEU A 69 -7.46 -16.62 -11.83
N VAL A 70 -6.40 -16.02 -11.28
CA VAL A 70 -5.72 -14.83 -11.79
C VAL A 70 -4.21 -15.02 -11.70
N ASN A 71 -3.44 -14.39 -12.59
CA ASN A 71 -1.99 -14.45 -12.51
C ASN A 71 -1.48 -13.58 -11.35
N ALA A 72 -0.35 -13.97 -10.75
CA ALA A 72 0.26 -13.20 -9.67
C ALA A 72 0.65 -11.79 -10.14
N GLY A 73 0.00 -10.78 -9.55
CA GLY A 73 0.23 -9.36 -9.86
C GLY A 73 -0.60 -8.83 -11.05
N GLU A 74 -1.54 -9.61 -11.57
CA GLU A 74 -2.50 -9.16 -12.58
C GLU A 74 -3.61 -8.29 -11.98
N GLU A 75 -4.02 -8.62 -10.76
CA GLU A 75 -5.16 -8.01 -10.06
C GLU A 75 -4.78 -7.54 -8.65
N ASN A 76 -5.67 -6.77 -8.02
CA ASN A 76 -5.45 -6.21 -6.67
C ASN A 76 -5.30 -7.28 -5.58
N ALA A 77 -5.92 -8.45 -5.74
CA ALA A 77 -5.87 -9.54 -4.77
C ALA A 77 -5.70 -10.90 -5.45
N GLY A 78 -5.21 -11.89 -4.70
CA GLY A 78 -5.12 -13.27 -5.18
C GLY A 78 -6.49 -13.95 -5.17
N LEU A 79 -6.79 -14.72 -6.21
CA LEU A 79 -8.05 -15.46 -6.37
C LEU A 79 -7.77 -16.95 -6.60
N VAL A 80 -8.36 -17.80 -5.77
CA VAL A 80 -8.13 -19.26 -5.77
C VAL A 80 -9.46 -20.00 -5.86
N ASP A 81 -9.52 -20.97 -6.77
CA ASP A 81 -10.63 -21.93 -6.86
C ASP A 81 -10.59 -22.92 -5.68
N ILE A 82 -11.72 -23.01 -4.96
CA ILE A 82 -11.89 -23.92 -3.83
C ILE A 82 -12.84 -25.09 -4.16
N GLY A 83 -13.31 -25.21 -5.39
CA GLY A 83 -14.23 -26.24 -5.87
C GLY A 83 -15.69 -25.82 -5.77
N GLU A 84 -16.58 -26.66 -6.30
CA GLU A 84 -18.04 -26.47 -6.23
C GLU A 84 -18.55 -25.13 -6.81
N GLY A 85 -17.79 -24.55 -7.74
CA GLY A 85 -18.11 -23.24 -8.33
C GLY A 85 -17.84 -22.06 -7.40
N LEU A 86 -17.07 -22.27 -6.33
CA LEU A 86 -16.69 -21.25 -5.35
C LEU A 86 -15.22 -20.84 -5.50
N ALA A 87 -14.94 -19.58 -5.19
CA ALA A 87 -13.59 -19.02 -5.17
C ALA A 87 -13.36 -18.18 -3.90
N VAL A 88 -12.11 -18.08 -3.47
CA VAL A 88 -11.68 -17.23 -2.35
C VAL A 88 -10.73 -16.16 -2.87
N ALA A 89 -11.09 -14.90 -2.62
CA ALA A 89 -10.21 -13.76 -2.79
C ALA A 89 -9.51 -13.45 -1.47
N PHE A 90 -8.20 -13.24 -1.49
CA PHE A 90 -7.46 -12.79 -0.31
C PHE A 90 -6.26 -11.93 -0.69
N LYS A 91 -5.94 -10.99 0.20
CA LYS A 91 -4.78 -10.10 0.12
C LYS A 91 -4.36 -9.79 1.55
N ILE A 92 -3.11 -9.34 1.71
CA ILE A 92 -2.63 -8.76 2.96
C ILE A 92 -1.98 -7.42 2.65
N GLU A 93 -2.23 -6.44 3.50
CA GLU A 93 -1.62 -5.11 3.44
C GLU A 93 -1.01 -4.73 4.79
N SER A 94 -0.25 -3.64 4.81
CA SER A 94 0.32 -3.09 6.03
C SER A 94 0.06 -1.58 6.10
N HIS A 95 -0.16 -1.07 7.30
CA HIS A 95 -0.40 0.36 7.54
C HIS A 95 0.50 0.89 8.66
N ASN A 96 1.77 0.48 8.61
CA ASN A 96 2.73 0.59 9.71
C ASN A 96 3.03 2.04 10.12
N HIS A 97 3.49 2.86 9.16
CA HIS A 97 3.93 4.23 9.46
C HIS A 97 2.77 5.11 9.97
N PRO A 98 1.57 5.13 9.35
CA PRO A 98 0.46 5.91 9.88
C PRO A 98 -0.01 5.40 11.24
N SER A 99 -0.03 4.08 11.48
CA SER A 99 -0.38 3.51 12.79
C SER A 99 0.61 3.86 13.89
N ALA A 100 1.88 4.11 13.55
CA ALA A 100 2.87 4.60 14.50
C ALA A 100 2.60 6.06 14.91
N VAL A 101 2.12 6.89 13.97
CA VAL A 101 1.82 8.31 14.20
C VAL A 101 0.49 8.47 14.93
N GLU A 102 -0.57 7.86 14.41
CA GLU A 102 -1.92 7.90 14.99
C GLU A 102 -2.53 6.48 14.89
N PRO A 103 -2.56 5.72 16.01
CA PRO A 103 -2.84 4.28 15.96
C PRO A 103 -4.28 3.94 15.60
N TYR A 104 -5.26 4.77 15.97
CA TYR A 104 -6.66 4.44 15.75
C TYR A 104 -7.03 4.55 14.28
N GLN A 105 -6.86 5.72 13.67
CA GLN A 105 -7.13 5.96 12.25
C GLN A 105 -6.17 5.19 11.38
N GLY A 106 -4.88 5.13 11.73
CA GLY A 106 -3.90 4.36 10.95
C GLY A 106 -4.30 2.89 10.80
N ALA A 107 -4.86 2.28 11.84
CA ALA A 107 -5.34 0.90 11.76
C ALA A 107 -6.71 0.79 11.08
N ALA A 108 -7.65 1.68 11.39
CA ALA A 108 -8.99 1.70 10.80
C ALA A 108 -8.93 1.90 9.27
N THR A 109 -8.10 2.80 8.77
CA THR A 109 -7.92 3.01 7.32
C THR A 109 -7.23 1.82 6.66
N GLY A 110 -6.37 1.10 7.38
CA GLY A 110 -5.80 -0.18 6.93
C GLY A 110 -6.87 -1.24 6.70
N VAL A 111 -7.83 -1.39 7.62
CA VAL A 111 -8.98 -2.28 7.43
C VAL A 111 -9.84 -1.84 6.24
N GLY A 112 -10.12 -0.55 6.13
CA GLY A 112 -10.87 -0.02 4.98
C GLY A 112 -10.18 -0.24 3.64
N GLY A 113 -8.85 -0.13 3.59
CA GLY A 113 -8.04 -0.40 2.40
C GLY A 113 -8.19 -1.83 1.90
N ILE A 114 -7.87 -2.79 2.77
CA ILE A 114 -7.89 -4.21 2.40
C ILE A 114 -9.29 -4.71 2.02
N LEU A 115 -10.34 -4.19 2.67
CA LEU A 115 -11.72 -4.54 2.31
C LEU A 115 -12.10 -4.05 0.90
N ARG A 116 -11.60 -2.87 0.49
CA ARG A 116 -11.83 -2.35 -0.87
C ARG A 116 -11.13 -3.20 -1.92
N ASP A 117 -9.92 -3.69 -1.66
CA ASP A 117 -9.23 -4.59 -2.60
C ASP A 117 -10.05 -5.85 -2.88
N ILE A 118 -10.55 -6.50 -1.82
CA ILE A 118 -11.40 -7.69 -1.95
C ILE A 118 -12.70 -7.35 -2.70
N PHE A 119 -13.33 -6.21 -2.38
CA PHE A 119 -14.54 -5.77 -3.06
C PHE A 119 -14.33 -5.54 -4.56
N THR A 120 -13.18 -4.98 -4.98
CA THR A 120 -12.89 -4.75 -6.40
C THR A 120 -12.72 -6.05 -7.21
N MET A 121 -12.50 -7.18 -6.55
CA MET A 121 -12.49 -8.50 -7.19
C MET A 121 -13.90 -9.06 -7.46
N GLY A 122 -14.96 -8.35 -7.06
CA GLY A 122 -16.34 -8.87 -7.07
C GLY A 122 -16.61 -9.90 -5.96
N ALA A 123 -15.68 -10.06 -5.02
CA ALA A 123 -15.83 -10.96 -3.88
C ALA A 123 -16.45 -10.21 -2.68
N ARG A 124 -17.31 -10.91 -1.94
CA ARG A 124 -17.85 -10.42 -0.67
C ARG A 124 -16.83 -10.69 0.45
N PRO A 125 -16.38 -9.67 1.21
CA PRO A 125 -15.57 -9.92 2.41
C PRO A 125 -16.36 -10.75 3.43
N ILE A 126 -15.74 -11.80 3.96
CA ILE A 126 -16.36 -12.72 4.94
C ILE A 126 -15.55 -12.86 6.24
N ALA A 127 -14.29 -12.45 6.23
CA ALA A 127 -13.39 -12.50 7.37
C ALA A 127 -12.27 -11.46 7.20
N CYS A 128 -11.78 -10.94 8.32
CA CYS A 128 -10.60 -10.09 8.39
C CYS A 128 -9.65 -10.64 9.45
N LEU A 129 -8.35 -10.66 9.15
CA LEU A 129 -7.31 -11.12 10.06
C LEU A 129 -6.29 -10.00 10.26
N ASN A 130 -5.80 -9.85 11.48
CA ASN A 130 -4.74 -8.89 11.81
C ASN A 130 -3.44 -9.62 12.19
N SER A 131 -2.30 -9.00 11.83
CA SER A 131 -0.97 -9.46 12.22
C SER A 131 -0.25 -8.32 12.92
N LEU A 132 -0.42 -8.24 14.24
CA LEU A 132 0.07 -7.13 15.05
C LEU A 132 1.44 -7.44 15.66
N ARG A 133 2.35 -6.46 15.65
CA ARG A 133 3.68 -6.55 16.25
C ARG A 133 3.99 -5.23 16.97
N PHE A 134 4.28 -5.32 18.26
CA PHE A 134 4.59 -4.18 19.13
C PHE A 134 5.79 -4.50 20.02
N GLY A 135 6.35 -3.48 20.66
CA GLY A 135 7.34 -3.65 21.73
C GLY A 135 6.72 -4.21 23.02
N SER A 136 7.41 -4.02 24.15
CA SER A 136 6.88 -4.44 25.45
C SER A 136 5.65 -3.62 25.86
N LEU A 137 4.56 -4.28 26.27
CA LEU A 137 3.35 -3.62 26.79
C LEU A 137 3.55 -3.00 28.19
N SER A 138 4.71 -3.21 28.82
CA SER A 138 5.09 -2.47 30.03
C SER A 138 5.34 -0.99 29.74
N ASP A 139 5.76 -0.67 28.50
CA ASP A 139 5.99 0.69 28.05
C ASP A 139 4.64 1.39 27.76
N PRO A 140 4.37 2.58 28.35
CA PRO A 140 3.10 3.29 28.17
C PRO A 140 2.81 3.66 26.71
N ARG A 141 3.84 4.02 25.93
CA ARG A 141 3.68 4.40 24.52
C ARG A 141 3.27 3.21 23.67
N THR A 142 3.87 2.05 23.93
CA THR A 142 3.54 0.80 23.26
C THR A 142 2.13 0.33 23.61
N ARG A 143 1.72 0.45 24.87
CA ARG A 143 0.34 0.16 25.27
C ARG A 143 -0.66 1.05 24.56
N TYR A 144 -0.39 2.35 24.47
CA TYR A 144 -1.21 3.30 23.70
C TYR A 144 -1.34 2.91 22.21
N LEU A 145 -0.23 2.49 21.57
CA LEU A 145 -0.28 1.99 20.19
C LEU A 145 -1.16 0.75 20.06
N PHE A 146 -0.96 -0.23 20.95
CA PHE A 146 -1.72 -1.47 20.96
C PHE A 146 -3.22 -1.20 21.12
N GLU A 147 -3.60 -0.42 22.13
CA GLU A 147 -5.01 -0.10 22.41
C GLU A 147 -5.66 0.66 21.24
N GLY A 148 -4.97 1.67 20.69
CA GLY A 148 -5.47 2.44 19.55
C GLY A 148 -5.66 1.59 18.30
N VAL A 149 -4.68 0.75 17.96
CA VAL A 149 -4.73 -0.13 16.77
C VAL A 149 -5.86 -1.16 16.91
N VAL A 150 -5.95 -1.84 18.06
CA VAL A 150 -7.00 -2.85 18.29
C VAL A 150 -8.38 -2.21 18.24
N LYS A 151 -8.55 -1.03 18.84
CA LYS A 151 -9.82 -0.29 18.79
C LYS A 151 -10.16 0.15 17.36
N GLY A 152 -9.19 0.68 16.60
CA GLY A 152 -9.41 1.10 15.21
C GLY A 152 -9.81 -0.06 14.29
N ILE A 153 -9.16 -1.22 14.44
CA ILE A 153 -9.53 -2.45 13.72
C ILE A 153 -10.94 -2.88 14.09
N GLY A 154 -11.23 -2.97 15.38
CA GLY A 154 -12.53 -3.40 15.90
C GLY A 154 -13.66 -2.50 15.42
N ASP A 155 -13.51 -1.19 15.56
CA ASP A 155 -14.57 -0.24 15.20
C ASP A 155 -14.87 -0.25 13.70
N TYR A 156 -13.84 -0.28 12.84
CA TYR A 156 -14.09 -0.34 11.40
C TYR A 156 -14.72 -1.68 10.99
N GLY A 157 -14.16 -2.80 11.46
CA GLY A 157 -14.66 -4.14 11.16
C GLY A 157 -16.11 -4.34 11.63
N ASN A 158 -16.40 -3.97 12.88
CA ASN A 158 -17.75 -4.09 13.45
C ASN A 158 -18.78 -3.23 12.72
N CYS A 159 -18.40 -2.03 12.25
CA CYS A 159 -19.30 -1.18 11.46
C CYS A 159 -19.56 -1.74 10.05
N PHE A 160 -18.56 -2.39 9.45
CA PHE A 160 -18.68 -2.96 8.12
C PHE A 160 -19.54 -4.24 8.11
N GLY A 161 -19.40 -5.08 9.15
CA GLY A 161 -20.05 -6.40 9.28
C GLY A 161 -19.16 -7.55 8.84
#